data_AF-W2S091-F1
#
_entry.id   AF-W2S091-F1
#
_cell.length_a   1.000
_cell.length_b   1.000
_cell.length_c   1.000
_cell.angle_alpha   90.00
_cell.angle_beta   90.00
_cell.angle_gamma   90.00
#
_symmetry.space_group_name_H-M   'P 1'
#
loop_
_entity.id
_entity.type
_entity.pdbx_description
1 polymer ?
#
loop_
_entity_poly.entity_id
_entity_poly.type
_entity_poly.pdbx_seq_one_letter_code
_entity_poly.pdbx_strand_id
1 'polypeptide(L)'
;MPTYEVIHRCDLTNEQRDALAAAITEIHAQLFTVSKIFVNVWFRHWHEGGRYVGGQPECNNCIRAFVRGGPARSREQYVELVKQVRAAWYKVVPSTPDKETFLHVINVMDSIAAGMEFDFWTPPAGGDVEWFQENWKELTEKAKDFPQIRRLVDEVRDRGLAPKL
;
A
#
# COMPACT_ATOMS: atom_id res chain seq x y z
N MET A 1 1.54 -6.07 -6.07
CA MET A 1 1.42 -4.60 -6.02
C MET A 1 0.12 -4.08 -5.39
N PRO A 2 -0.06 -4.04 -4.07
CA PRO A 2 -1.09 -3.13 -3.54
C PRO A 2 -0.75 -1.67 -3.86
N THR A 3 -1.73 -0.89 -4.30
CA THR A 3 -1.58 0.54 -4.57
C THR A 3 -2.57 1.35 -3.75
N TYR A 4 -2.06 2.30 -2.98
CA TYR A 4 -2.83 3.24 -2.18
C TYR A 4 -2.80 4.60 -2.82
N GLU A 5 -3.95 5.08 -3.27
CA GLU A 5 -4.10 6.46 -3.71
C GLU A 5 -4.58 7.30 -2.53
N VAL A 6 -3.70 8.17 -2.03
CA VAL A 6 -4.00 9.21 -1.07
C VAL A 6 -4.39 10.46 -1.86
N ILE A 7 -5.69 10.69 -1.94
CA ILE A 7 -6.25 11.87 -2.59
C ILE A 7 -6.56 12.87 -1.48
N HIS A 8 -5.88 14.02 -1.49
CA HIS A 8 -5.96 14.99 -0.41
C HIS A 8 -6.32 16.38 -0.96
N ARG A 9 -7.13 17.11 -0.20
CA ARG A 9 -7.40 18.55 -0.41
C ARG A 9 -6.46 19.40 0.43
N CYS A 10 -6.24 18.97 1.67
CA CYS A 10 -5.33 19.65 2.58
C CYS A 10 -3.90 19.64 2.02
N ASP A 11 -3.15 20.69 2.29
CA ASP A 11 -1.73 20.73 1.98
C ASP A 11 -0.99 19.77 2.92
N LEU A 12 -0.32 18.78 2.35
CA LEU A 12 0.52 17.84 3.08
C LEU A 12 1.99 18.20 2.84
N THR A 13 2.74 18.35 3.92
CA THR A 13 4.20 18.53 3.81
C THR A 13 4.86 17.25 3.30
N ASN A 14 6.13 17.35 2.88
CA ASN A 14 6.90 16.15 2.50
C ASN A 14 6.98 15.16 3.66
N GLU A 15 7.22 15.66 4.87
CA GLU A 15 7.34 14.85 6.08
C GLU A 15 6.03 14.11 6.39
N GLN A 16 4.88 14.75 6.18
CA GLN A 16 3.58 14.12 6.34
C GLN A 16 3.33 13.05 5.27
N ARG A 17 3.70 13.32 4.01
CA ARG A 17 3.57 12.33 2.93
C ARG A 17 4.46 11.12 3.20
N ASP A 18 5.71 11.35 3.60
CA ASP A 18 6.67 10.29 3.92
C ASP A 18 6.21 9.46 5.11
N ALA A 19 5.75 10.11 6.19
CA ALA A 19 5.23 9.43 7.37
C ALA A 19 3.98 8.61 7.08
N LEU A 20 3.05 9.13 6.28
CA LEU A 20 1.83 8.42 5.90
C LEU A 20 2.13 7.24 4.96
N ALA A 21 3.02 7.43 3.99
CA ALA A 21 3.45 6.36 3.10
C ALA A 21 4.13 5.22 3.88
N ALA A 22 5.05 5.56 4.79
CA ALA A 22 5.72 4.58 5.64
C ALA A 22 4.71 3.81 6.52
N ALA A 23 3.75 4.51 7.13
CA ALA A 23 2.73 3.89 7.97
C ALA A 23 1.83 2.93 7.17
N ILE A 24 1.32 3.36 6.01
CA ILE A 24 0.49 2.52 5.14
C ILE A 24 1.25 1.27 4.68
N THR A 25 2.51 1.44 4.27
CA THR A 25 3.39 0.34 3.86
C THR A 25 3.59 -0.67 4.98
N GLU A 26 3.87 -0.20 6.20
CA GLU A 26 4.03 -1.08 7.36
C GLU A 26 2.74 -1.86 7.67
N ILE A 27 1.60 -1.16 7.73
CA ILE A 27 0.30 -1.75 8.02
C ILE A 27 -0.02 -2.86 7.00
N HIS A 28 0.13 -2.58 5.71
CA HIS A 28 -0.18 -3.58 4.67
C HIS A 28 0.78 -4.77 4.73
N ALA A 29 2.08 -4.51 4.86
CA ALA A 29 3.11 -5.55 4.89
C ALA A 29 2.92 -6.49 6.08
N GLN A 30 2.59 -5.96 7.26
CA GLN A 30 2.34 -6.76 8.45
C GLN A 30 1.04 -7.56 8.36
N LEU A 31 -0.06 -6.91 7.95
CA LEU A 31 -1.39 -7.54 7.98
C LEU A 31 -1.53 -8.68 6.96
N PHE A 32 -0.82 -8.60 5.83
CA PHE A 32 -0.89 -9.59 4.76
C PHE A 32 0.42 -10.35 4.53
N THR A 33 1.42 -10.15 5.40
CA THR A 33 2.73 -10.83 5.36
C THR A 33 3.45 -10.67 4.01
N VAL A 34 3.27 -9.54 3.32
CA VAL A 34 3.94 -9.25 2.04
C VAL A 34 5.21 -8.41 2.26
N SER A 35 6.13 -8.38 1.29
CA SER A 35 7.29 -7.46 1.35
C SER A 35 6.85 -6.01 1.16
N LYS A 36 7.52 -5.10 1.87
CA LYS A 36 7.25 -3.65 1.84
C LYS A 36 7.50 -3.04 0.45
N ILE A 37 8.43 -3.59 -0.34
CA ILE A 37 8.79 -3.04 -1.65
C ILE A 37 7.61 -3.01 -2.63
N PHE A 38 6.65 -3.92 -2.45
CA PHE A 38 5.50 -4.06 -3.35
C PHE A 38 4.35 -3.08 -3.01
N VAL A 39 4.43 -2.39 -1.86
CA VAL A 39 3.41 -1.44 -1.44
C VAL A 39 3.67 -0.07 -2.04
N ASN A 40 2.75 0.36 -2.89
CA ASN A 40 2.84 1.63 -3.58
C ASN A 40 1.88 2.63 -2.94
N VAL A 41 2.35 3.84 -2.67
CA VAL A 41 1.53 4.94 -2.12
C VAL A 41 1.68 6.14 -3.03
N TRP A 42 0.58 6.58 -3.61
CA TRP A 42 0.53 7.69 -4.55
C TRP A 42 -0.24 8.85 -3.90
N PHE A 43 0.33 10.04 -3.96
CA PHE A 43 -0.33 11.26 -3.48
C PHE A 43 -0.87 12.04 -4.67
N ARG A 44 -2.14 12.42 -4.59
CA ARG A 44 -2.78 13.33 -5.55
C ARG A 44 -3.43 14.48 -4.78
N HIS A 45 -2.99 15.69 -5.06
CA HIS A 45 -3.65 16.90 -4.54
C HIS A 45 -4.83 17.26 -5.44
N TRP A 46 -5.99 17.50 -4.85
CA TRP A 46 -7.15 18.02 -5.58
C TRP A 46 -7.35 19.50 -5.32
N HIS A 47 -7.44 20.25 -6.41
CA HIS A 47 -7.98 21.60 -6.42
C HIS A 47 -9.51 21.55 -6.56
N GLU A 48 -10.18 22.65 -6.23
CA GLU A 48 -11.64 22.74 -6.26
C GLU A 48 -12.21 22.42 -7.67
N GLY A 49 -13.38 21.76 -7.72
CA GLY A 49 -14.12 21.49 -8.96
C GLY A 49 -13.96 20.10 -9.59
N GLY A 50 -13.20 19.19 -8.99
CA GLY A 50 -12.91 17.86 -9.56
C GLY A 50 -13.80 16.69 -9.09
N ARG A 51 -14.65 16.89 -8.09
CA ARG A 51 -15.47 15.82 -7.48
C ARG A 51 -16.83 16.33 -7.07
N TYR A 52 -17.83 15.45 -7.14
CA TYR A 52 -19.20 15.71 -6.72
C TYR A 52 -19.66 14.61 -5.76
N VAL A 53 -20.41 14.98 -4.72
CA VAL A 53 -21.06 14.05 -3.77
C VAL A 53 -22.52 14.46 -3.65
N GLY A 54 -23.44 13.51 -3.89
CA GLY A 54 -24.87 13.82 -3.88
C GLY A 54 -25.29 14.87 -4.93
N GLY A 55 -24.52 15.03 -6.00
CA GLY A 55 -24.76 16.04 -7.03
C GLY A 55 -24.23 17.44 -6.71
N GLN A 56 -23.59 17.65 -5.56
CA GLN A 56 -22.95 18.92 -5.19
C GLN A 56 -21.44 18.85 -5.35
N PRO A 57 -20.78 19.92 -5.82
CA PRO A 57 -19.33 19.96 -5.91
C PRO A 57 -18.74 19.84 -4.50
N GLU A 58 -17.80 18.92 -4.34
CA GLU A 58 -17.17 18.64 -3.05
C GLU A 58 -15.69 18.33 -3.23
N CYS A 59 -14.88 18.73 -2.25
CA CYS A 59 -13.45 18.45 -2.25
C CYS A 59 -13.08 17.74 -0.94
N ASN A 60 -12.87 16.42 -1.02
CA ASN A 60 -12.78 15.56 0.15
C ASN A 60 -11.50 14.74 0.15
N ASN A 61 -10.83 14.64 1.30
CA ASN A 61 -9.74 13.68 1.48
C ASN A 61 -10.28 12.23 1.39
N CYS A 62 -9.57 11.39 0.66
CA CYS A 62 -9.98 10.03 0.32
C CYS A 62 -8.75 9.14 0.17
N ILE A 63 -8.81 7.92 0.71
CA ILE A 63 -7.81 6.88 0.45
C ILE A 63 -8.49 5.72 -0.30
N ARG A 64 -7.90 5.31 -1.43
CA ARG A 64 -8.35 4.14 -2.20
C ARG A 64 -7.23 3.13 -2.23
N ALA A 65 -7.50 1.93 -1.71
CA ALA A 65 -6.55 0.84 -1.71
C ALA A 65 -6.96 -0.18 -2.77
N PHE A 66 -6.16 -0.34 -3.81
CA PHE A 66 -6.26 -1.42 -4.78
C PHE A 66 -5.39 -2.56 -4.28
N VAL A 67 -5.99 -3.69 -3.95
CA VAL A 67 -5.30 -4.83 -3.35
C VAL A 67 -5.54 -6.10 -4.16
N ARG A 68 -4.60 -7.03 -4.05
CA ARG A 68 -4.77 -8.39 -4.58
C ARG A 68 -5.84 -9.13 -3.80
N GLY A 69 -6.96 -9.46 -4.44
CA GLY A 69 -7.99 -10.31 -3.85
C GLY A 69 -7.54 -11.77 -3.74
N GLY A 70 -8.34 -12.59 -3.07
CA GLY A 70 -8.13 -14.03 -3.00
C GLY A 70 -8.65 -14.67 -1.71
N PRO A 71 -8.82 -16.00 -1.68
CA PRO A 71 -9.39 -16.72 -0.53
C PRO A 71 -8.54 -16.61 0.74
N ALA A 72 -7.25 -16.26 0.62
CA ALA A 72 -6.36 -16.02 1.74
C ALA A 72 -6.62 -14.69 2.49
N ARG A 73 -7.57 -13.85 2.03
CA ARG A 73 -7.87 -12.54 2.62
C ARG A 73 -9.35 -12.44 2.97
N SER A 74 -9.65 -12.30 4.25
CA SER A 74 -11.02 -12.19 4.77
C SER A 74 -11.53 -10.75 4.77
N ARG A 75 -12.86 -10.61 4.86
CA ARG A 75 -13.52 -9.30 5.00
C ARG A 75 -13.04 -8.56 6.24
N GLU A 76 -12.81 -9.28 7.34
CA GLU A 76 -12.37 -8.76 8.63
C GLU A 76 -10.95 -8.20 8.54
N GLN A 77 -10.05 -8.86 7.80
CA GLN A 77 -8.72 -8.32 7.53
C GLN A 77 -8.80 -7.01 6.74
N TYR A 78 -9.71 -6.88 5.76
CA TYR A 78 -9.90 -5.60 5.08
C TYR A 78 -10.53 -4.53 5.99
N VAL A 79 -11.43 -4.89 6.90
CA VAL A 79 -11.94 -3.94 7.92
C VAL A 79 -10.79 -3.46 8.81
N GLU A 80 -9.93 -4.38 9.25
CA GLU A 80 -8.79 -4.05 10.10
C GLU A 80 -7.78 -3.14 9.37
N LEU A 81 -7.51 -3.41 8.10
CA LEU A 81 -6.72 -2.54 7.24
C LEU A 81 -7.27 -1.11 7.24
N VAL A 82 -8.58 -0.95 7.00
CA VAL A 82 -9.24 0.36 6.98
C VAL A 82 -9.09 1.08 8.32
N LYS A 83 -9.28 0.38 9.44
CA LYS A 83 -9.13 0.95 10.79
C LYS A 83 -7.71 1.47 11.04
N GLN A 84 -6.70 0.67 10.72
CA GLN A 84 -5.30 1.05 10.94
C GLN A 84 -4.85 2.19 10.03
N VAL A 85 -5.22 2.16 8.74
CA VAL A 85 -4.90 3.25 7.80
C VAL A 85 -5.61 4.54 8.22
N ARG A 86 -6.85 4.47 8.69
CA ARG A 86 -7.56 5.62 9.26
C ARG A 86 -6.82 6.20 10.47
N ALA A 87 -6.38 5.34 11.38
CA ALA A 87 -5.62 5.78 12.56
C ALA A 87 -4.29 6.43 12.16
N ALA A 88 -3.60 5.88 11.16
CA ALA A 88 -2.37 6.46 10.62
C ALA A 88 -2.60 7.86 10.02
N TRP A 89 -3.69 8.07 9.27
CA TRP A 89 -4.05 9.40 8.76
C TRP A 89 -4.15 10.42 9.89
N TYR A 90 -4.98 10.16 10.91
CA TYR A 90 -5.20 11.10 12.01
C TYR A 90 -4.01 11.24 12.98
N LYS A 91 -3.02 10.35 12.88
CA LYS A 91 -1.74 10.50 13.59
C LYS A 91 -0.79 11.44 12.85
N VAL A 92 -0.84 11.49 11.53
CA VAL A 92 0.14 12.18 10.67
C VAL A 92 -0.39 13.53 10.15
N VAL A 93 -1.63 13.55 9.67
CA VAL A 93 -2.35 14.73 9.18
C VAL A 93 -3.00 15.37 10.43
N PRO A 94 -2.88 16.71 10.64
CA PRO A 94 -2.87 17.39 11.94
C PRO A 94 -3.78 16.84 13.05
N SER A 95 -3.28 16.98 14.28
CA SER A 95 -3.76 16.33 15.50
C SER A 95 -5.21 16.65 15.90
N THR A 96 -5.77 17.73 15.36
CA THR A 96 -7.17 18.12 15.57
C THR A 96 -7.88 18.14 14.22
N PRO A 97 -8.68 17.11 13.90
CA PRO A 97 -9.41 17.06 12.64
C PRO A 97 -10.32 18.29 12.53
N ASP A 98 -10.05 19.12 11.53
CA ASP A 98 -10.94 20.17 11.09
C ASP A 98 -11.65 19.74 9.80
N LYS A 99 -12.42 20.65 9.21
CA LYS A 99 -13.12 20.40 7.95
C LYS A 99 -12.16 20.06 6.81
N GLU A 100 -10.96 20.63 6.80
CA GLU A 100 -9.99 20.48 5.70
C GLU A 100 -9.20 19.17 5.79
N THR A 101 -9.03 18.63 6.98
CA THR A 101 -8.20 17.45 7.26
C THR A 101 -9.02 16.18 7.53
N PHE A 102 -10.35 16.31 7.60
CA PHE A 102 -11.24 15.18 7.77
C PHE A 102 -11.10 14.16 6.62
N LEU A 103 -10.87 12.90 6.98
CA LEU A 103 -10.80 11.79 6.03
C LEU A 103 -12.20 11.24 5.78
N HIS A 104 -12.74 11.54 4.61
CA HIS A 104 -14.14 11.27 4.29
C HIS A 104 -14.37 9.82 3.87
N VAL A 105 -13.43 9.24 3.14
CA VAL A 105 -13.60 7.92 2.53
C VAL A 105 -12.30 7.13 2.62
N ILE A 106 -12.40 5.88 3.04
CA ILE A 106 -11.36 4.86 2.86
C ILE A 106 -12.04 3.62 2.29
N ASN A 107 -11.66 3.24 1.08
CA ASN A 107 -12.20 2.05 0.43
C ASN A 107 -11.07 1.10 0.04
N VAL A 108 -11.32 -0.20 0.20
CA VAL A 108 -10.44 -1.27 -0.24
C VAL A 108 -11.13 -1.99 -1.39
N MET A 109 -10.43 -2.13 -2.51
CA MET A 109 -10.89 -2.75 -3.75
C MET A 109 -10.01 -3.96 -4.05
N ASP A 110 -10.59 -5.16 -4.03
CA ASP A 110 -9.93 -6.44 -4.30
C ASP A 110 -9.72 -6.71 -5.80
N SER A 111 -9.18 -5.72 -6.51
CA SER A 111 -9.29 -5.58 -7.96
C SER A 111 -8.11 -6.10 -8.78
N ILE A 112 -7.02 -6.55 -8.12
CA ILE A 112 -5.80 -6.95 -8.84
C ILE A 112 -5.88 -8.45 -9.17
N ALA A 113 -6.32 -8.76 -10.39
CA ALA A 113 -6.41 -10.11 -10.92
C ALA A 113 -5.05 -10.66 -11.40
N ALA A 114 -4.18 -9.80 -11.94
CA ALA A 114 -2.82 -10.12 -12.36
C ALA A 114 -1.94 -8.87 -12.28
N GLY A 115 -0.64 -9.06 -12.18
CA GLY A 115 0.35 -7.99 -12.15
C GLY A 115 1.75 -8.51 -12.43
N MET A 116 2.65 -7.60 -12.78
CA MET A 116 4.07 -7.90 -12.97
C MET A 116 4.89 -6.79 -12.30
N GLU A 117 5.91 -7.18 -11.54
CA GLU A 117 6.85 -6.28 -10.88
C GLU A 117 8.26 -6.80 -11.07
N PHE A 118 9.18 -5.94 -11.50
CA PHE A 118 10.58 -6.30 -11.71
C PHE A 118 10.79 -7.50 -12.68
N ASP A 119 9.92 -7.62 -13.69
CA ASP A 119 9.79 -8.76 -14.62
C ASP A 119 9.28 -10.07 -14.02
N PHE A 120 8.74 -10.04 -12.80
CA PHE A 120 8.14 -11.21 -12.18
C PHE A 120 6.62 -11.08 -12.08
N TRP A 121 5.92 -12.13 -12.50
CA TRP A 121 4.46 -12.22 -12.33
C TRP A 121 4.12 -12.28 -10.85
N THR A 122 3.14 -11.50 -10.42
CA THR A 122 2.70 -11.51 -9.01
C THR A 122 1.97 -12.81 -8.70
N PRO A 123 2.25 -13.48 -7.57
CA PRO A 123 1.54 -14.70 -7.19
C PRO A 123 0.10 -14.36 -6.75
N PRO A 124 -0.79 -15.35 -6.59
CA PRO A 124 -2.04 -15.20 -5.87
C PRO A 124 -1.83 -14.64 -4.45
N ALA A 125 -2.86 -14.04 -3.85
CA ALA A 125 -2.78 -13.59 -2.45
C ALA A 125 -2.44 -14.77 -1.52
N GLY A 126 -1.38 -14.61 -0.72
CA GLY A 126 -0.88 -15.64 0.20
C GLY A 126 0.20 -16.55 -0.40
N GLY A 127 0.46 -16.49 -1.71
CA GLY A 127 1.48 -17.31 -2.40
C GLY A 127 2.89 -16.73 -2.36
N ASP A 128 3.14 -15.67 -1.57
CA ASP A 128 4.39 -14.91 -1.63
C ASP A 128 5.62 -15.75 -1.22
N VAL A 129 5.48 -16.69 -0.28
CA VAL A 129 6.61 -17.55 0.16
C VAL A 129 7.06 -18.51 -0.93
N GLU A 130 6.12 -19.22 -1.55
CA GLU A 130 6.41 -20.14 -2.67
C GLU A 130 6.99 -19.36 -3.86
N TRP A 131 6.42 -18.20 -4.15
CA TRP A 131 6.92 -17.31 -5.18
C TRP A 131 8.38 -16.90 -4.95
N PHE A 132 8.78 -16.60 -3.70
CA PHE A 132 10.19 -16.34 -3.41
C PHE A 132 11.07 -17.56 -3.66
N GLN A 133 10.60 -18.78 -3.37
CA GLN A 133 11.35 -20.01 -3.62
C GLN A 133 11.61 -20.24 -5.10
N GLU A 134 10.59 -20.05 -5.94
CA GLU A 134 10.68 -20.21 -7.38
C GLU A 134 11.60 -19.17 -8.04
N ASN A 135 11.54 -17.92 -7.58
CA ASN A 135 12.19 -16.79 -8.24
C ASN A 135 13.52 -16.38 -7.58
N TRP A 136 13.96 -17.04 -6.51
CA TRP A 136 15.09 -16.60 -5.66
C TRP A 136 16.39 -16.37 -6.42
N LYS A 137 16.75 -17.30 -7.32
CA LYS A 137 17.99 -17.23 -8.09
C LYS A 137 18.00 -15.99 -8.99
N GLU A 138 16.89 -15.73 -9.68
CA GLU A 138 16.80 -14.57 -10.57
C GLU A 138 16.71 -13.25 -9.79
N LEU A 139 15.96 -13.22 -8.69
CA LEU A 139 15.89 -12.06 -7.78
C LEU A 139 17.27 -11.68 -7.24
N THR A 140 18.06 -12.66 -6.79
CA THR A 140 19.42 -12.43 -6.27
C THR A 140 20.41 -12.00 -7.36
N GLU A 141 20.23 -12.46 -8.60
CA GLU A 141 21.02 -11.99 -9.73
C GLU A 141 20.68 -10.53 -10.06
N LYS A 142 19.39 -10.23 -10.28
CA LYS A 142 18.90 -8.86 -10.57
C LYS A 142 19.23 -7.88 -9.42
N ALA A 143 19.29 -8.33 -8.17
CA ALA A 143 19.68 -7.49 -7.03
C ALA A 143 21.09 -6.87 -7.16
N LYS A 144 21.97 -7.44 -8.00
CA LYS A 144 23.29 -6.86 -8.28
C LYS A 144 23.18 -5.51 -8.98
N ASP A 145 22.22 -5.37 -9.88
CA ASP A 145 22.07 -4.17 -10.72
C ASP A 145 20.93 -3.25 -10.27
N PHE A 146 19.92 -3.79 -9.58
CA PHE A 146 18.70 -3.06 -9.22
C PHE A 146 18.59 -2.87 -7.68
N PRO A 147 18.86 -1.67 -7.14
CA PRO A 147 18.85 -1.40 -5.70
C PRO A 147 17.53 -1.73 -4.99
N GLN A 148 16.39 -1.55 -5.67
CA GLN A 148 15.08 -1.89 -5.14
C GLN A 148 14.86 -3.39 -4.99
N ILE A 149 15.40 -4.20 -5.92
CA ILE A 149 15.37 -5.66 -5.83
C ILE A 149 16.35 -6.14 -4.76
N ARG A 150 17.48 -5.43 -4.57
CA ARG A 150 18.39 -5.69 -3.45
C ARG A 150 17.69 -5.51 -2.10
N ARG A 151 16.97 -4.41 -1.91
CA ARG A 151 16.18 -4.18 -0.69
C ARG A 151 15.14 -5.28 -0.46
N LEU A 152 14.50 -5.77 -1.52
CA LEU A 152 13.57 -6.91 -1.43
C LEU A 152 14.29 -8.17 -0.94
N VAL A 153 15.42 -8.53 -1.55
CA VAL A 153 16.20 -9.72 -1.18
C VAL A 153 16.69 -9.63 0.26
N ASP A 154 17.18 -8.47 0.69
CA ASP A 154 17.64 -8.23 2.05
C ASP A 154 16.48 -8.35 3.05
N GLU A 155 15.33 -7.74 2.78
CA GLU A 155 14.13 -7.87 3.62
C GLU A 155 13.67 -9.33 3.76
N VAL A 156 13.64 -10.08 2.65
CA VAL A 156 13.22 -11.50 2.64
C VAL A 156 14.18 -12.37 3.45
N ARG A 157 15.49 -12.08 3.41
CA ARG A 157 16.49 -12.74 4.25
C ARG A 157 16.29 -12.42 5.72
N ASP A 158 16.17 -11.13 6.06
CA ASP A 158 16.02 -10.67 7.45
C ASP A 158 14.75 -11.24 8.11
N ARG A 159 13.71 -11.46 7.31
CA ARG A 159 12.44 -12.07 7.76
C ARG A 159 12.47 -13.60 7.79
N GLY A 160 13.58 -14.24 7.40
CA GLY A 160 13.70 -15.70 7.35
C GLY A 160 12.78 -16.36 6.30
N LEU A 161 12.35 -15.62 5.29
CA LEU A 161 11.48 -16.09 4.20
C LEU A 161 12.27 -16.57 2.98
N ALA A 162 13.59 -16.36 2.97
CA ALA A 162 14.48 -16.87 1.93
C ALA A 162 14.50 -18.41 1.90
N PRO A 163 14.70 -19.04 0.73
CA PRO A 163 14.86 -20.49 0.64
C PRO A 163 16.03 -20.98 1.49
N LYS A 164 15.83 -22.12 2.16
CA LYS A 164 16.92 -22.84 2.83
C LYS A 164 17.78 -23.47 1.74
N LEU A 165 18.98 -22.94 1.54
CA LEU A 165 20.01 -23.51 0.68
C LEU A 165 20.57 -24.80 1.28
#